data_AF-A0A975KS93-F1
#
_entry.id   AF-A0A975KS93-F1
#
_cell.length_a   1.000
_cell.length_b   1.000
_cell.length_c   1.000
_cell.angle_alpha   90.00
_cell.angle_beta   90.00
_cell.angle_gamma   90.00
#
_symmetry.space_group_name_H-M   'P 1'
#
loop_
_entity.id
_entity.type
_entity.pdbx_description
1 polymer ?
#
loop_
_entity_poly.entity_id
_entity_poly.type
_entity_poly.pdbx_seq_one_letter_code
_entity_poly.pdbx_strand_id
1 'polypeptide(L)'
;MRSITVMLSTLMFIVLIISTYIYEKQDPISLPQPIQPTNPLEQQPESLKPTTNETISYTLQKNELNITYNEGNDWMKVPIDTESLFQGEYRGNQTELIEDSYVLTEDMAAFLYAEATSVLLKYSHDQGNTWQESIITDSFPPMRFKKVDFLNESFGYAILSGDRTMSQEYSTVFLTHDGGETWEKTAELPSTRLIAFGSFVDEQTGFLSYGTINPEEPDVYMTQNGGDTWTQAQFDIPGNYDRIFVQAEEPIKEKDYLSVLVNQGPNGDYAGGKVKGKFISEDNGVTWKFLLEVEPDEAERE
;
A
#
# COMPACT_ATOMS: atom_id res chain seq x y z
N MET A 1 0.55 -92.35 37.00
CA MET A 1 1.19 -91.08 37.42
C MET A 1 2.62 -90.90 36.93
N ARG A 2 3.46 -91.95 36.82
CA ARG A 2 4.86 -91.81 36.31
C ARG A 2 5.01 -91.53 34.81
N SER A 3 3.99 -91.78 33.98
CA SER A 3 4.04 -91.50 32.53
C SER A 3 3.68 -90.05 32.15
N ILE A 4 2.91 -89.35 32.99
CA ILE A 4 2.49 -87.96 32.75
C ILE A 4 3.62 -86.98 33.11
N THR A 5 4.39 -87.28 34.17
CA THR A 5 5.53 -86.46 34.58
C THR A 5 6.71 -86.52 33.62
N VAL A 6 6.92 -87.64 32.92
CA VAL A 6 7.97 -87.79 31.89
C VAL A 6 7.58 -87.11 30.57
N MET A 7 6.28 -87.05 30.24
CA MET A 7 5.77 -86.30 29.09
C MET A 7 5.83 -84.77 29.28
N LEU A 8 5.61 -84.27 30.50
CA LEU A 8 5.76 -82.84 30.79
C LEU A 8 7.23 -82.38 30.77
N SER A 9 8.15 -83.21 31.25
CA SER A 9 9.58 -82.86 31.30
C SER A 9 10.23 -82.86 29.92
N THR A 10 9.83 -83.76 29.02
CA THR A 10 10.28 -83.74 27.62
C THR A 10 9.73 -82.54 26.84
N LEU A 11 8.48 -82.15 27.10
CA LEU A 11 7.87 -80.96 26.47
C LEU A 11 8.58 -79.66 26.92
N MET A 12 8.93 -79.53 28.20
CA MET A 12 9.70 -78.38 28.71
C MET A 12 11.09 -78.28 28.06
N PHE A 13 11.78 -79.41 27.86
CA PHE A 13 13.09 -79.41 27.21
C PHE A 13 13.02 -79.01 25.74
N ILE A 14 11.99 -79.46 25.01
CA ILE A 14 11.78 -79.06 23.61
C ILE A 14 11.48 -77.56 23.50
N VAL A 15 10.65 -77.01 24.40
CA VAL A 15 10.35 -75.57 24.42
C VAL A 15 11.59 -74.74 24.73
N LEU A 16 12.46 -75.18 25.65
CA LEU A 16 13.73 -74.52 25.95
C LEU A 16 14.71 -74.53 24.78
N ILE A 17 14.78 -75.64 24.04
CA ILE A 17 15.65 -75.73 22.85
C ILE A 17 15.12 -74.86 21.71
N ILE A 18 13.79 -74.80 21.52
CA ILE A 18 13.15 -73.91 20.54
C ILE A 18 13.36 -72.44 20.91
N SER A 19 13.25 -72.09 22.19
CA SER A 19 13.42 -70.71 22.64
C SER A 19 14.87 -70.24 22.52
N THR A 20 15.86 -71.10 22.82
CA THR A 20 17.27 -70.76 22.59
C THR A 20 17.59 -70.65 21.10
N TYR A 21 17.01 -71.51 20.26
CA TYR A 21 17.19 -71.42 18.80
C TYR A 21 16.58 -70.15 18.20
N ILE A 22 15.42 -69.69 18.71
CA ILE A 22 14.80 -68.42 18.26
C ILE A 22 15.62 -67.22 18.76
N TYR A 23 16.14 -67.27 19.98
CA TYR A 23 16.96 -66.20 20.54
C TYR A 23 18.29 -66.04 19.79
N GLU A 24 18.93 -67.14 19.39
CA GLU A 24 20.19 -67.13 18.65
C GLU A 24 20.01 -66.68 17.18
N LYS A 25 18.78 -66.73 16.66
CA LYS A 25 18.41 -66.26 15.31
C LYS A 25 17.84 -64.84 15.26
N GLN A 26 17.71 -64.15 16.38
CA GLN A 26 17.40 -62.73 16.34
C GLN A 26 18.65 -61.96 15.92
N ASP A 27 18.58 -61.28 14.78
CA ASP A 27 19.58 -60.30 14.40
C ASP A 27 19.73 -59.27 15.53
N PRO A 28 20.97 -58.88 15.92
CA PRO A 28 21.16 -57.88 16.95
C PRO A 28 20.43 -56.59 16.55
N ILE A 29 19.67 -56.02 17.49
CA ILE A 29 19.06 -54.70 17.32
C ILE A 29 20.17 -53.73 16.95
N SER A 30 20.13 -53.18 15.73
CA SER A 30 21.03 -52.11 15.34
C SER A 30 20.73 -50.90 16.22
N LEU A 31 21.71 -50.52 17.05
CA LEU A 31 21.69 -49.21 17.69
C LEU A 31 21.62 -48.14 16.58
N PRO A 32 20.76 -47.11 16.70
CA PRO A 32 20.78 -46.02 15.75
C PRO A 32 22.19 -45.46 15.68
N GLN A 33 22.73 -45.34 14.46
CA GLN A 33 24.01 -44.69 14.25
C GLN A 33 23.92 -43.24 14.76
N PRO A 34 24.99 -42.68 15.36
CA PRO A 34 25.02 -41.26 15.64
C PRO A 34 24.72 -40.52 14.34
N ILE A 35 23.73 -39.62 14.38
CA ILE A 35 23.46 -38.71 13.28
C ILE A 35 24.77 -37.99 12.99
N GLN A 36 25.42 -38.28 11.85
CA GLN A 36 26.45 -37.39 11.33
C GLN A 36 25.79 -36.02 11.21
N PRO A 37 26.39 -34.92 11.68
CA PRO A 37 25.83 -33.60 11.44
C PRO A 37 25.67 -33.48 9.93
N THR A 38 24.43 -33.54 9.46
CA THR A 38 24.06 -33.03 8.17
C THR A 38 24.66 -31.64 8.12
N ASN A 39 25.53 -31.38 7.13
CA ASN A 39 25.86 -30.00 6.77
C ASN A 39 24.54 -29.23 6.85
N PRO A 40 24.45 -28.14 7.64
CA PRO A 40 23.34 -27.23 7.46
C PRO A 40 23.30 -26.99 5.96
N LEU A 41 22.17 -27.26 5.31
CA LEU A 41 21.91 -26.68 4.00
C LEU A 41 22.37 -25.23 4.17
N GLU A 42 23.44 -24.83 3.47
CA GLU A 42 23.75 -23.43 3.33
C GLU A 42 22.47 -22.85 2.76
N GLN A 43 21.66 -22.24 3.62
CA GLN A 43 20.58 -21.38 3.19
C GLN A 43 21.33 -20.28 2.46
N GLN A 44 21.42 -20.44 1.14
CA GLN A 44 21.87 -19.39 0.26
C GLN A 44 21.07 -18.16 0.69
N PRO A 45 21.73 -17.03 1.04
CA PRO A 45 21.03 -15.89 1.60
C PRO A 45 19.87 -15.57 0.69
N GLU A 46 18.66 -15.61 1.24
CA GLU A 46 17.44 -15.44 0.46
C GLU A 46 17.56 -14.12 -0.31
N SER A 47 17.64 -14.22 -1.64
CA SER A 47 17.86 -13.07 -2.51
C SER A 47 16.64 -12.17 -2.44
N LEU A 48 16.86 -10.86 -2.43
CA LEU A 48 15.79 -9.88 -2.47
C LEU A 48 14.91 -10.10 -3.72
N LYS A 49 13.61 -9.88 -3.57
CA LYS A 49 12.64 -9.98 -4.67
C LYS A 49 11.85 -8.68 -4.81
N PRO A 50 11.67 -8.18 -6.04
CA PRO A 50 10.77 -7.06 -6.32
C PRO A 50 9.36 -7.32 -5.82
N THR A 51 8.71 -6.28 -5.31
CA THR A 51 7.28 -6.29 -4.97
C THR A 51 6.41 -6.29 -6.24
N THR A 52 6.82 -5.54 -7.27
CA THR A 52 6.14 -5.49 -8.58
C THR A 52 7.00 -6.14 -9.67
N ASN A 53 6.40 -6.46 -10.82
CA ASN A 53 7.15 -6.97 -11.98
C ASN A 53 7.68 -5.84 -12.88
N GLU A 54 7.72 -4.61 -12.37
CA GLU A 54 8.17 -3.43 -13.12
C GLU A 54 9.69 -3.30 -13.07
N THR A 55 10.25 -2.55 -14.04
CA THR A 55 11.69 -2.29 -14.10
C THR A 55 12.18 -1.57 -12.85
N ILE A 56 11.39 -0.60 -12.38
CA ILE A 56 11.62 0.11 -11.13
C ILE A 56 10.68 -0.46 -10.08
N SER A 57 11.22 -0.94 -8.98
CA SER A 57 10.44 -1.55 -7.90
C SER A 57 11.14 -1.35 -6.57
N TYR A 58 10.47 -1.71 -5.49
CA TYR A 58 11.05 -1.83 -4.17
C TYR A 58 10.90 -3.25 -3.61
N THR A 59 11.43 -3.46 -2.42
CA THR A 59 11.17 -4.62 -1.56
C THR A 59 11.26 -4.21 -0.10
N LEU A 60 10.41 -4.79 0.74
CA LEU A 60 10.39 -4.61 2.21
C LEU A 60 10.72 -5.94 2.91
N GLN A 61 11.84 -6.55 2.52
CA GLN A 61 12.29 -7.81 3.10
C GLN A 61 13.32 -7.57 4.19
N LYS A 62 13.33 -8.45 5.20
CA LYS A 62 14.31 -8.40 6.30
C LYS A 62 14.29 -7.09 7.10
N ASN A 63 13.13 -6.44 7.17
CA ASN A 63 12.95 -5.16 7.86
C ASN A 63 13.81 -4.02 7.26
N GLU A 64 14.04 -4.10 5.95
CA GLU A 64 14.77 -3.09 5.18
C GLU A 64 13.98 -2.72 3.93
N LEU A 65 13.92 -1.44 3.63
CA LEU A 65 13.46 -0.94 2.35
C LEU A 65 14.63 -0.88 1.38
N ASN A 66 14.52 -1.59 0.26
CA ASN A 66 15.48 -1.50 -0.84
C ASN A 66 14.74 -1.19 -2.14
N ILE A 67 15.34 -0.38 -3.00
CA ILE A 67 14.82 -0.05 -4.33
C ILE A 67 15.71 -0.66 -5.41
N THR A 68 15.12 -0.92 -6.57
CA THR A 68 15.79 -1.41 -7.78
C THR A 68 15.31 -0.62 -8.97
N TYR A 69 16.20 -0.41 -9.94
CA TYR A 69 15.94 0.25 -11.23
C TYR A 69 16.16 -0.71 -12.41
N ASN A 70 16.33 -2.00 -12.13
CA ASN A 70 16.68 -3.00 -13.11
C ASN A 70 16.11 -4.38 -12.77
N GLU A 71 14.80 -4.43 -12.44
CA GLU A 71 14.05 -5.69 -12.22
C GLU A 71 14.62 -6.55 -11.08
N GLY A 72 15.27 -5.93 -10.10
CA GLY A 72 15.84 -6.62 -8.94
C GLY A 72 17.23 -7.23 -9.17
N ASN A 73 17.91 -6.88 -10.26
CA ASN A 73 19.29 -7.29 -10.50
C ASN A 73 20.26 -6.61 -9.51
N ASP A 74 20.05 -5.32 -9.26
CA ASP A 74 20.78 -4.52 -8.27
C ASP A 74 19.82 -3.85 -7.29
N TRP A 75 20.31 -3.60 -6.08
CA TRP A 75 19.52 -3.08 -4.96
C TRP A 75 20.24 -1.94 -4.25
N MET A 76 19.51 -0.84 -4.04
CA MET A 76 19.95 0.30 -3.23
C MET A 76 19.12 0.34 -1.95
N LYS A 77 19.80 0.34 -0.80
CA LYS A 77 19.14 0.44 0.50
C LYS A 77 18.66 1.87 0.74
N VAL A 78 17.41 2.02 1.11
CA VAL A 78 16.86 3.31 1.58
C VAL A 78 17.22 3.47 3.06
N PRO A 79 17.93 4.54 3.46
CA PRO A 79 18.34 4.75 4.85
C PRO A 79 17.19 5.31 5.68
N ILE A 80 16.18 4.47 5.92
CA ILE A 80 14.96 4.78 6.68
C ILE A 80 14.64 3.64 7.65
N ASP A 81 14.09 3.97 8.82
CA ASP A 81 13.49 2.98 9.71
C ASP A 81 12.15 2.53 9.11
N THR A 82 12.01 1.24 8.77
CA THR A 82 10.80 0.75 8.11
C THR A 82 9.56 0.87 8.99
N GLU A 83 9.68 0.88 10.32
CA GLU A 83 8.54 1.09 11.21
C GLU A 83 7.94 2.50 11.06
N SER A 84 8.77 3.49 10.72
CA SER A 84 8.36 4.89 10.54
C SER A 84 7.42 5.08 9.32
N LEU A 85 7.56 4.24 8.29
CA LEU A 85 6.73 4.25 7.08
C LEU A 85 5.26 3.91 7.40
N PHE A 86 5.02 3.18 8.49
CA PHE A 86 3.70 2.67 8.87
C PHE A 86 3.09 3.39 10.08
N GLN A 87 3.73 4.45 10.58
CA GLN A 87 3.19 5.25 11.68
C GLN A 87 1.85 5.89 11.29
N GLY A 88 0.95 6.00 12.27
CA GLY A 88 -0.40 6.53 12.11
C GLY A 88 -1.50 5.49 12.40
N GLU A 89 -2.61 5.63 11.68
CA GLU A 89 -3.78 4.75 11.79
C GLU A 89 -3.69 3.50 10.91
N TYR A 90 -2.63 3.33 10.12
CA TYR A 90 -2.46 2.15 9.25
C TYR A 90 -2.44 0.84 10.05
N ARG A 91 -3.20 -0.16 9.60
CA ARG A 91 -3.32 -1.49 10.24
C ARG A 91 -3.14 -2.65 9.24
N GLY A 92 -2.54 -2.39 8.09
CA GLY A 92 -2.23 -3.42 7.10
C GLY A 92 -1.08 -4.33 7.52
N ASN A 93 -0.65 -5.23 6.64
CA ASN A 93 0.35 -6.26 6.92
C ASN A 93 1.77 -5.72 7.13
N GLN A 94 2.04 -4.46 6.74
CA GLN A 94 3.36 -3.82 6.79
C GLN A 94 4.45 -4.58 5.99
N THR A 95 4.03 -5.35 4.98
CA THR A 95 4.96 -6.03 4.06
C THR A 95 5.10 -5.33 2.72
N GLU A 96 4.23 -4.36 2.45
CA GLU A 96 4.21 -3.51 1.25
C GLU A 96 4.09 -2.06 1.69
N LEU A 97 4.63 -1.13 0.90
CA LEU A 97 4.48 0.30 1.15
C LEU A 97 3.00 0.68 1.07
N ILE A 98 2.62 1.69 1.85
CA ILE A 98 1.26 2.23 1.77
C ILE A 98 1.12 2.91 0.41
N GLU A 99 0.05 2.60 -0.31
CA GLU A 99 -0.31 3.26 -1.56
C GLU A 99 -0.30 4.79 -1.39
N ASP A 100 0.12 5.51 -2.43
CA ASP A 100 0.29 6.97 -2.45
C ASP A 100 1.31 7.55 -1.47
N SER A 101 1.93 6.77 -0.59
CA SER A 101 2.90 7.28 0.40
C SER A 101 4.34 7.33 -0.12
N TYR A 102 4.56 7.13 -1.41
CA TYR A 102 5.87 7.13 -2.03
C TYR A 102 5.79 7.45 -3.53
N VAL A 103 6.87 7.99 -4.07
CA VAL A 103 7.09 8.18 -5.51
C VAL A 103 8.31 7.35 -5.89
N LEU A 104 8.20 6.56 -6.96
CA LEU A 104 9.31 5.78 -7.47
C LEU A 104 9.31 5.81 -9.00
N THR A 105 10.17 6.66 -9.56
CA THR A 105 10.34 6.91 -10.99
C THR A 105 11.83 6.88 -11.34
N GLU A 106 12.17 6.95 -12.63
CA GLU A 106 13.58 6.97 -13.08
C GLU A 106 14.39 8.12 -12.47
N ASP A 107 13.73 9.26 -12.28
CA ASP A 107 14.35 10.53 -11.87
C ASP A 107 14.19 10.83 -10.38
N MET A 108 13.26 10.15 -9.69
CA MET A 108 12.96 10.42 -8.29
C MET A 108 12.53 9.18 -7.51
N ALA A 109 13.13 8.99 -6.34
CA ALA A 109 12.61 8.12 -5.30
C ALA A 109 12.28 8.98 -4.07
N ALA A 110 11.05 8.91 -3.56
CA ALA A 110 10.60 9.69 -2.41
C ALA A 110 9.68 8.86 -1.51
N PHE A 111 9.85 8.95 -0.19
CA PHE A 111 9.11 8.17 0.80
C PHE A 111 8.60 9.08 1.91
N LEU A 112 7.28 9.13 2.08
CA LEU A 112 6.62 9.90 3.12
C LEU A 112 6.48 9.07 4.40
N TYR A 113 7.01 9.57 5.51
CA TYR A 113 7.04 8.86 6.78
C TYR A 113 6.85 9.81 7.97
N ALA A 114 6.69 9.23 9.15
CA ALA A 114 6.56 10.02 10.37
C ALA A 114 7.52 9.54 11.46
N GLU A 115 8.08 10.51 12.17
CA GLU A 115 8.89 10.30 13.36
C GLU A 115 8.36 11.17 14.49
N ALA A 116 8.02 10.54 15.62
CA ALA A 116 7.33 11.18 16.73
C ALA A 116 6.04 11.91 16.28
N THR A 117 6.08 13.25 16.16
CA THR A 117 4.97 14.06 15.66
C THR A 117 5.25 14.70 14.31
N SER A 118 6.48 14.61 13.81
CA SER A 118 6.88 15.23 12.54
C SER A 118 6.52 14.32 11.37
N VAL A 119 6.19 14.94 10.24
CA VAL A 119 6.03 14.26 8.95
C VAL A 119 7.17 14.71 8.05
N LEU A 120 7.87 13.74 7.49
CA LEU A 120 9.10 13.94 6.74
C LEU A 120 9.02 13.28 5.37
N LEU A 121 9.82 13.80 4.43
CA LEU A 121 10.07 13.18 3.14
C LEU A 121 11.54 12.75 3.07
N LYS A 122 11.77 11.46 2.79
CA LYS A 122 13.09 10.94 2.42
C LYS A 122 13.15 10.85 0.91
N TYR A 123 14.10 11.50 0.24
CA TYR A 123 14.11 11.51 -1.22
C TYR A 123 15.51 11.44 -1.83
N SER A 124 15.56 11.06 -3.10
CA SER A 124 16.75 10.94 -3.94
C SER A 124 16.41 11.31 -5.38
N HIS A 125 17.30 12.07 -6.02
CA HIS A 125 17.23 12.44 -7.44
C HIS A 125 18.29 11.71 -8.28
N ASP A 126 18.98 10.73 -7.70
CA ASP A 126 20.10 10.02 -8.32
C ASP A 126 20.00 8.50 -8.13
N GLN A 127 18.78 7.97 -8.23
CA GLN A 127 18.49 6.54 -8.16
C GLN A 127 18.94 5.86 -6.85
N GLY A 128 18.90 6.61 -5.74
CA GLY A 128 19.27 6.13 -4.41
C GLY A 128 20.77 6.13 -4.13
N ASN A 129 21.59 6.77 -4.97
CA ASN A 129 23.03 6.94 -4.71
C ASN A 129 23.28 7.91 -3.54
N THR A 130 22.48 8.97 -3.45
CA THR A 130 22.44 9.91 -2.33
C THR A 130 21.01 10.14 -1.87
N TRP A 131 20.86 10.47 -0.58
CA TRP A 131 19.57 10.66 0.07
C TRP A 131 19.54 11.98 0.83
N GLN A 132 18.47 12.73 0.61
CA GLN A 132 18.11 13.95 1.30
C GLN A 132 16.87 13.72 2.15
N GLU A 133 16.61 14.63 3.08
CA GLU A 133 15.50 14.56 4.01
C GLU A 133 14.98 15.97 4.27
N SER A 134 13.67 16.15 4.20
CA SER A 134 13.00 17.41 4.50
C SER A 134 11.82 17.19 5.45
N ILE A 135 11.53 18.22 6.24
CA ILE A 135 10.39 18.23 7.15
C ILE A 135 9.23 18.88 6.39
N ILE A 136 8.13 18.13 6.23
CA ILE A 136 6.88 18.67 5.69
C ILE A 136 6.15 19.46 6.77
N THR A 137 6.11 18.91 7.99
CA THR A 137 5.60 19.60 9.18
C THR A 137 6.20 19.02 10.45
N ASP A 138 6.49 19.88 11.43
CA ASP A 138 7.02 19.49 12.74
C ASP A 138 5.99 18.78 13.64
N SER A 139 4.71 18.99 13.35
CA SER A 139 3.62 18.45 14.16
C SER A 139 2.41 18.14 13.32
N PHE A 140 2.03 16.87 13.31
CA PHE A 140 0.81 16.36 12.71
C PHE A 140 0.25 15.25 13.60
N PRO A 141 -1.10 15.13 13.74
CA PRO A 141 -1.69 13.99 14.42
C PRO A 141 -1.33 12.67 13.69
N PRO A 142 -1.49 11.51 14.35
CA PRO A 142 -1.33 10.21 13.69
C PRO A 142 -2.15 10.16 12.38
N MET A 143 -1.46 9.98 11.25
CA MET A 143 -2.07 10.10 9.92
C MET A 143 -3.01 8.93 9.62
N ARG A 144 -4.19 9.24 9.06
CA ARG A 144 -5.09 8.28 8.43
C ARG A 144 -4.91 8.24 6.92
N PHE A 145 -4.93 9.41 6.28
CA PHE A 145 -4.64 9.58 4.86
C PHE A 145 -3.30 10.27 4.71
N LYS A 146 -2.51 9.81 3.74
CA LYS A 146 -1.27 10.43 3.36
C LYS A 146 -1.01 10.13 1.89
N LYS A 147 -0.72 11.17 1.13
CA LYS A 147 -0.31 11.09 -0.27
C LYS A 147 0.87 12.02 -0.49
N VAL A 148 1.83 11.60 -1.28
CA VAL A 148 2.89 12.44 -1.84
C VAL A 148 3.04 12.13 -3.32
N ASP A 149 3.21 13.17 -4.12
CA ASP A 149 3.44 13.02 -5.56
C ASP A 149 4.15 14.26 -6.13
N PHE A 150 4.78 14.09 -7.28
CA PHE A 150 5.55 15.10 -7.99
C PHE A 150 5.11 15.18 -9.45
N LEU A 151 4.61 16.34 -9.88
CA LEU A 151 4.19 16.54 -11.27
C LEU A 151 5.38 16.82 -12.19
N ASN A 152 6.49 17.27 -11.62
CA ASN A 152 7.76 17.48 -12.29
C ASN A 152 8.90 17.52 -11.25
N GLU A 153 10.14 17.72 -11.70
CA GLU A 153 11.35 17.76 -10.84
C GLU A 153 11.30 18.83 -9.73
N SER A 154 10.48 19.87 -9.89
CA SER A 154 10.39 20.99 -8.94
C SER A 154 9.09 21.02 -8.14
N PHE A 155 7.96 20.72 -8.77
CA PHE A 155 6.65 20.81 -8.13
C PHE A 155 6.16 19.46 -7.63
N GLY A 156 5.81 19.43 -6.35
CA GLY A 156 5.16 18.30 -5.70
C GLY A 156 4.19 18.74 -4.63
N TYR A 157 3.41 17.78 -4.15
CA TYR A 157 2.40 18.02 -3.13
C TYR A 157 2.34 16.86 -2.14
N ALA A 158 1.95 17.18 -0.91
CA ALA A 158 1.64 16.22 0.13
C ALA A 158 0.27 16.52 0.73
N ILE A 159 -0.60 15.52 0.78
CA ILE A 159 -1.97 15.63 1.32
C ILE A 159 -2.07 14.74 2.54
N LEU A 160 -2.30 15.34 3.70
CA LEU A 160 -2.30 14.63 4.97
C LEU A 160 -3.64 14.80 5.68
N SER A 161 -4.10 13.75 6.36
CA SER A 161 -5.21 13.85 7.30
C SER A 161 -5.05 12.95 8.52
N GLY A 162 -5.67 13.31 9.64
CA GLY A 162 -5.59 12.60 10.91
C GLY A 162 -6.50 13.20 11.98
N ASP A 163 -6.32 12.78 13.23
CA ASP A 163 -7.17 13.18 14.37
C ASP A 163 -8.67 12.89 14.13
N ARG A 164 -8.95 11.70 13.59
CA ARG A 164 -10.30 11.34 13.18
C ARG A 164 -11.23 11.19 14.38
N THR A 165 -12.32 11.95 14.36
CA THR A 165 -13.43 11.83 15.31
C THR A 165 -14.74 11.72 14.54
N MET A 166 -15.44 10.59 14.68
CA MET A 166 -16.62 10.27 13.88
C MET A 166 -16.28 10.34 12.37
N SER A 167 -17.15 10.95 11.55
CA SER A 167 -16.92 11.16 10.12
C SER A 167 -16.19 12.48 9.83
N GLN A 168 -15.32 12.92 10.73
CA GLN A 168 -14.52 14.13 10.59
C GLN A 168 -13.06 13.90 10.94
N GLU A 169 -12.16 14.68 10.36
CA GLU A 169 -10.72 14.67 10.58
C GLU A 169 -10.11 16.06 10.31
N TYR A 170 -8.93 16.28 10.89
CA TYR A 170 -8.07 17.39 10.48
C TYR A 170 -7.36 17.00 9.18
N SER A 171 -7.30 17.91 8.21
CA SER A 171 -6.60 17.70 6.95
C SER A 171 -5.87 18.96 6.50
N THR A 172 -4.82 18.78 5.71
CA THR A 172 -4.02 19.87 5.16
C THR A 172 -3.31 19.42 3.89
N VAL A 173 -2.99 20.39 3.04
CA VAL A 173 -2.13 20.21 1.88
C VAL A 173 -0.84 20.99 2.09
N PHE A 174 0.26 20.42 1.65
CA PHE A 174 1.56 21.08 1.55
C PHE A 174 2.06 21.00 0.12
N LEU A 175 2.70 22.07 -0.35
CA LEU A 175 3.27 22.17 -1.69
C LEU A 175 4.78 22.38 -1.59
N THR A 176 5.51 21.86 -2.56
CA THR A 176 6.91 22.18 -2.78
C THR A 176 7.09 22.72 -4.20
N HIS A 177 8.01 23.66 -4.36
CA HIS A 177 8.39 24.25 -5.64
C HIS A 177 9.90 24.09 -5.91
N ASP A 178 10.59 23.27 -5.11
CA ASP A 178 12.04 23.05 -5.13
C ASP A 178 12.40 21.56 -5.01
N GLY A 179 11.55 20.68 -5.53
CA GLY A 179 11.82 19.23 -5.61
C GLY A 179 11.69 18.51 -4.28
N GLY A 180 11.05 19.13 -3.28
CA GLY A 180 10.87 18.57 -1.95
C GLY A 180 11.92 19.03 -0.95
N GLU A 181 12.76 20.02 -1.27
CA GLU A 181 13.69 20.63 -0.31
C GLU A 181 12.94 21.40 0.78
N THR A 182 11.92 22.18 0.40
CA THR A 182 11.06 22.93 1.32
C THR A 182 9.57 22.75 1.00
N TRP A 183 8.74 22.90 2.03
CA TRP A 183 7.30 22.67 1.96
C TRP A 183 6.52 23.83 2.57
N GLU A 184 5.48 24.28 1.87
CA GLU A 184 4.59 25.35 2.30
C GLU A 184 3.17 24.82 2.51
N LYS A 185 2.57 25.15 3.66
CA LYS A 185 1.18 24.77 3.96
C LYS A 185 0.23 25.66 3.17
N THR A 186 -0.77 25.06 2.52
CA THR A 186 -1.85 25.80 1.84
C THR A 186 -2.81 26.46 2.82
N ALA A 187 -3.78 27.23 2.33
CA ALA A 187 -4.87 27.74 3.14
C ALA A 187 -5.68 26.60 3.81
N GLU A 188 -6.38 26.96 4.89
CA GLU A 188 -7.25 26.04 5.62
C GLU A 188 -8.33 25.46 4.71
N LEU A 189 -8.53 24.14 4.85
CA LEU A 189 -9.49 23.43 4.03
C LEU A 189 -10.93 23.67 4.55
N PRO A 190 -11.90 23.88 3.66
CA PRO A 190 -13.26 24.25 4.03
C PRO A 190 -14.10 23.08 4.58
N SER A 191 -13.63 21.84 4.42
CA SER A 191 -14.31 20.63 4.88
C SER A 191 -13.45 19.87 5.88
N THR A 192 -14.09 19.36 6.93
CA THR A 192 -13.49 18.47 7.92
C THR A 192 -13.87 17.01 7.68
N ARG A 193 -14.53 16.66 6.57
CA ARG A 193 -14.89 15.27 6.26
C ARG A 193 -13.64 14.45 5.93
N LEU A 194 -13.80 13.12 5.85
CA LEU A 194 -12.68 12.25 5.48
C LEU A 194 -12.27 12.48 4.03
N ILE A 195 -10.98 12.68 3.77
CA ILE A 195 -10.44 12.67 2.42
C ILE A 195 -10.55 11.26 1.82
N ALA A 196 -11.20 11.15 0.66
CA ALA A 196 -11.24 9.94 -0.14
C ALA A 196 -10.12 9.93 -1.18
N PHE A 197 -9.96 11.04 -1.90
CA PHE A 197 -8.94 11.22 -2.94
C PHE A 197 -8.43 12.65 -2.94
N GLY A 198 -7.23 12.87 -3.47
CA GLY A 198 -6.74 14.22 -3.70
C GLY A 198 -5.50 14.24 -4.59
N SER A 199 -5.43 15.22 -5.48
CA SER A 199 -4.35 15.33 -6.45
C SER A 199 -4.20 16.76 -6.96
N PHE A 200 -3.08 17.05 -7.60
CA PHE A 200 -2.87 18.26 -8.41
C PHE A 200 -2.72 17.86 -9.87
N VAL A 201 -3.26 18.68 -10.78
CA VAL A 201 -3.13 18.48 -12.24
C VAL A 201 -2.14 19.46 -12.87
N ASP A 202 -1.81 20.52 -12.15
CA ASP A 202 -0.70 21.44 -12.38
C ASP A 202 -0.42 22.23 -11.10
N GLU A 203 0.56 23.13 -11.13
CA GLU A 203 1.01 23.92 -9.97
C GLU A 203 -0.09 24.78 -9.33
N GLN A 204 -1.13 25.12 -10.10
CA GLN A 204 -2.19 26.03 -9.67
C GLN A 204 -3.48 25.30 -9.32
N THR A 205 -3.72 24.13 -9.93
CA THR A 205 -5.00 23.44 -9.91
C THR A 205 -4.90 22.13 -9.14
N GLY A 206 -5.60 22.05 -8.00
CA GLY A 206 -5.65 20.86 -7.16
C GLY A 206 -7.04 20.56 -6.63
N PHE A 207 -7.26 19.31 -6.22
CA PHE A 207 -8.56 18.76 -5.88
C PHE A 207 -8.50 17.92 -4.62
N LEU A 208 -9.56 18.00 -3.82
CA LEU A 208 -9.81 17.13 -2.67
C LEU A 208 -11.24 16.61 -2.76
N SER A 209 -11.37 15.29 -2.85
CA SER A 209 -12.65 14.59 -2.83
C SER A 209 -12.88 14.01 -1.44
N TYR A 210 -14.03 14.30 -0.86
CA TYR A 210 -14.38 13.90 0.50
C TYR A 210 -15.41 12.77 0.50
N GLY A 211 -15.24 11.83 1.42
CA GLY A 211 -16.15 10.72 1.65
C GLY A 211 -17.21 11.02 2.70
N THR A 212 -18.42 10.50 2.49
CA THR A 212 -19.47 10.46 3.51
C THR A 212 -20.24 9.15 3.50
N ILE A 213 -20.99 8.89 4.58
CA ILE A 213 -21.72 7.63 4.79
C ILE A 213 -22.88 7.50 3.79
N ASN A 214 -23.59 8.60 3.53
CA ASN A 214 -24.74 8.65 2.64
C ASN A 214 -24.58 9.83 1.67
N PRO A 215 -23.65 9.74 0.71
CA PRO A 215 -23.41 10.84 -0.22
C PRO A 215 -24.60 10.94 -1.20
N GLU A 216 -25.03 12.16 -1.49
CA GLU A 216 -26.09 12.44 -2.47
C GLU A 216 -25.51 12.97 -3.79
N GLU A 217 -24.32 13.56 -3.73
CA GLU A 217 -23.55 14.11 -4.84
C GLU A 217 -22.05 14.09 -4.48
N PRO A 218 -21.14 14.25 -5.45
CA PRO A 218 -19.70 14.39 -5.18
C PRO A 218 -19.40 15.60 -4.30
N ASP A 219 -18.68 15.38 -3.20
CA ASP A 219 -18.19 16.44 -2.31
C ASP A 219 -16.72 16.74 -2.65
N VAL A 220 -16.52 17.64 -3.61
CA VAL A 220 -15.19 17.99 -4.14
C VAL A 220 -14.90 19.46 -3.91
N TYR A 221 -13.73 19.74 -3.35
CA TYR A 221 -13.16 21.08 -3.29
C TYR A 221 -11.95 21.18 -4.19
N MET A 222 -11.75 22.36 -4.75
CA MET A 222 -10.69 22.63 -5.70
C MET A 222 -10.05 23.99 -5.46
N THR A 223 -8.82 24.13 -5.92
CA THR A 223 -8.08 25.40 -5.98
C THR A 223 -7.68 25.67 -7.43
N GLN A 224 -7.52 26.96 -7.79
CA GLN A 224 -6.95 27.41 -9.08
C GLN A 224 -5.81 28.42 -8.86
N ASN A 225 -5.36 28.53 -7.60
CA ASN A 225 -4.35 29.48 -7.16
C ASN A 225 -3.37 28.84 -6.17
N GLY A 226 -2.96 27.59 -6.43
CA GLY A 226 -1.90 26.94 -5.66
C GLY A 226 -2.26 26.72 -4.19
N GLY A 227 -3.55 26.54 -3.88
CA GLY A 227 -4.01 26.31 -2.51
C GLY A 227 -4.19 27.57 -1.66
N ASP A 228 -4.03 28.78 -2.22
CA ASP A 228 -4.34 30.04 -1.52
C ASP A 228 -5.82 30.12 -1.12
N THR A 229 -6.70 29.57 -1.96
CA THR A 229 -8.13 29.43 -1.66
C THR A 229 -8.68 28.11 -2.21
N TRP A 230 -9.64 27.53 -1.49
CA TRP A 230 -10.35 26.32 -1.87
C TRP A 230 -11.85 26.60 -1.99
N THR A 231 -12.45 26.18 -3.10
CA THR A 231 -13.87 26.37 -3.42
C THR A 231 -14.52 25.06 -3.81
N GLN A 232 -15.80 24.89 -3.52
CA GLN A 232 -16.53 23.66 -3.87
C GLN A 232 -16.77 23.61 -5.39
N ALA A 233 -16.40 22.49 -6.02
CA ALA A 233 -16.70 22.23 -7.42
C ALA A 233 -18.18 21.85 -7.60
N GLN A 234 -18.74 22.14 -8.77
CA GLN A 234 -20.14 21.87 -9.10
C GLN A 234 -20.24 20.73 -10.11
N PHE A 235 -21.10 19.74 -9.83
CA PHE A 235 -21.35 18.61 -10.74
C PHE A 235 -22.76 18.73 -11.35
N ASP A 236 -22.82 18.86 -12.67
CA ASP A 236 -24.06 18.79 -13.44
C ASP A 236 -24.38 17.33 -13.74
N ILE A 237 -25.15 16.72 -12.84
CA ILE A 237 -25.56 15.32 -12.89
C ILE A 237 -26.96 15.22 -13.53
N PRO A 238 -27.12 14.49 -14.65
CA PRO A 238 -28.44 14.25 -15.23
C PRO A 238 -29.37 13.57 -14.22
N GLY A 239 -30.65 13.96 -14.17
CA GLY A 239 -31.57 13.49 -13.12
C GLY A 239 -31.80 11.97 -13.06
N ASN A 240 -31.51 11.22 -14.13
CA ASN A 240 -31.53 9.75 -14.10
C ASN A 240 -30.33 9.14 -13.35
N TYR A 241 -29.32 9.95 -13.00
CA TYR A 241 -28.13 9.61 -12.22
C TYR A 241 -28.11 10.28 -10.84
N ASP A 242 -29.25 10.85 -10.40
CA ASP A 242 -29.39 11.44 -9.06
C ASP A 242 -28.96 10.43 -7.98
N ARG A 243 -27.99 10.82 -7.15
CA ARG A 243 -27.42 10.00 -6.07
C ARG A 243 -26.76 8.69 -6.52
N ILE A 244 -26.47 8.53 -7.80
CA ILE A 244 -25.80 7.33 -8.35
C ILE A 244 -24.29 7.51 -8.35
N PHE A 245 -23.78 8.59 -8.96
CA PHE A 245 -22.35 8.88 -9.03
C PHE A 245 -22.00 9.96 -8.02
N VAL A 246 -21.32 9.57 -6.93
CA VAL A 246 -21.31 10.33 -5.68
C VAL A 246 -19.93 10.43 -5.02
N GLN A 247 -18.93 9.70 -5.50
CA GLN A 247 -17.55 9.84 -5.02
C GLN A 247 -16.62 10.06 -6.21
N ALA A 248 -16.12 11.28 -6.37
CA ALA A 248 -15.15 11.59 -7.40
C ALA A 248 -13.78 11.01 -7.04
N GLU A 249 -13.12 10.42 -8.02
CA GLU A 249 -11.74 9.95 -7.94
C GLU A 249 -10.79 11.12 -8.29
N GLU A 250 -9.55 10.82 -8.66
CA GLU A 250 -8.56 11.83 -9.00
C GLU A 250 -8.82 12.37 -10.42
N PRO A 251 -8.92 13.69 -10.60
CA PRO A 251 -8.99 14.29 -11.92
C PRO A 251 -7.70 14.07 -12.73
N ILE A 252 -7.87 13.84 -14.02
CA ILE A 252 -6.78 13.67 -14.97
C ILE A 252 -6.81 14.83 -15.96
N LYS A 253 -5.62 15.34 -16.30
CA LYS A 253 -5.45 16.35 -17.34
C LYS A 253 -5.46 15.69 -18.71
N GLU A 254 -6.54 15.94 -19.45
CA GLU A 254 -6.62 15.63 -20.87
C GLU A 254 -5.98 16.79 -21.64
N LYS A 255 -5.90 16.69 -22.98
CA LYS A 255 -5.21 17.70 -23.80
C LYS A 255 -5.73 19.13 -23.55
N ASP A 256 -7.04 19.31 -23.55
CA ASP A 256 -7.70 20.63 -23.51
C ASP A 256 -8.72 20.78 -22.37
N TYR A 257 -8.91 19.74 -21.55
CA TYR A 257 -9.92 19.71 -20.48
C TYR A 257 -9.47 18.77 -19.35
N LEU A 258 -10.21 18.75 -18.24
CA LEU A 258 -10.01 17.76 -17.18
C LEU A 258 -11.10 16.69 -17.27
N SER A 259 -10.75 15.43 -17.02
CA SER A 259 -11.71 14.35 -16.85
C SER A 259 -11.62 13.79 -15.43
N VAL A 260 -12.74 13.29 -14.91
CA VAL A 260 -12.78 12.61 -13.61
C VAL A 260 -13.78 11.47 -13.67
N LEU A 261 -13.43 10.35 -13.04
CA LEU A 261 -14.36 9.25 -12.80
C LEU A 261 -15.04 9.45 -11.46
N VAL A 262 -16.34 9.23 -11.44
CA VAL A 262 -17.16 9.32 -10.24
C VAL A 262 -17.80 7.97 -10.00
N ASN A 263 -17.38 7.30 -8.93
CA ASN A 263 -17.93 6.01 -8.53
C ASN A 263 -19.17 6.17 -7.67
N GLN A 264 -19.82 5.04 -7.38
CA GLN A 264 -21.14 5.02 -6.75
C GLN A 264 -21.10 5.12 -5.21
N GLY A 265 -19.91 5.32 -4.64
CA GLY A 265 -19.72 5.40 -3.19
C GLY A 265 -20.08 4.10 -2.47
N PRO A 266 -20.18 4.14 -1.13
CA PRO A 266 -20.33 2.94 -0.31
C PRO A 266 -21.69 2.24 -0.44
N ASN A 267 -22.71 2.92 -0.97
CA ASN A 267 -24.09 2.42 -1.04
C ASN A 267 -24.53 2.09 -2.48
N GLY A 268 -23.62 2.17 -3.45
CA GLY A 268 -23.95 2.02 -4.87
C GLY A 268 -24.27 0.59 -5.30
N ASP A 269 -25.40 0.41 -5.98
CA ASP A 269 -25.80 -0.86 -6.61
C ASP A 269 -26.28 -0.69 -8.07
N TYR A 270 -26.18 0.52 -8.63
CA TYR A 270 -26.58 0.81 -10.00
C TYR A 270 -25.75 0.01 -10.99
N ALA A 271 -26.42 -0.61 -11.96
CA ALA A 271 -25.83 -1.58 -12.88
C ALA A 271 -25.00 -2.68 -12.19
N GLY A 272 -25.37 -3.06 -10.96
CA GLY A 272 -24.65 -4.04 -10.15
C GLY A 272 -23.31 -3.55 -9.60
N GLY A 273 -23.12 -2.22 -9.48
CA GLY A 273 -21.90 -1.60 -8.98
C GLY A 273 -20.73 -1.63 -9.98
N LYS A 274 -21.00 -1.94 -11.25
CA LYS A 274 -19.98 -2.20 -12.27
C LYS A 274 -19.65 -1.01 -13.16
N VAL A 275 -20.27 0.14 -12.94
CA VAL A 275 -20.08 1.32 -13.77
C VAL A 275 -19.72 2.54 -12.93
N LYS A 276 -18.93 3.43 -13.51
CA LYS A 276 -18.64 4.78 -13.02
C LYS A 276 -19.16 5.81 -14.01
N GLY A 277 -19.39 7.04 -13.58
CA GLY A 277 -19.66 8.15 -14.49
C GLY A 277 -18.36 8.87 -14.84
N LYS A 278 -18.07 9.07 -16.12
CA LYS A 278 -17.01 9.97 -16.58
C LYS A 278 -17.59 11.38 -16.70
N PHE A 279 -16.97 12.33 -16.03
CA PHE A 279 -17.30 13.75 -16.08
C PHE A 279 -16.14 14.54 -16.67
N ILE A 280 -16.45 15.66 -17.32
CA ILE A 280 -15.45 16.55 -17.92
C ILE A 280 -15.64 18.00 -17.44
N SER A 281 -14.53 18.73 -17.36
CA SER A 281 -14.50 20.14 -17.03
C SER A 281 -13.63 20.92 -18.02
N GLU A 282 -14.20 21.97 -18.60
CA GLU A 282 -13.53 22.90 -19.51
C GLU A 282 -13.07 24.19 -18.81
N ASP A 283 -13.35 24.32 -17.51
CA ASP A 283 -13.06 25.50 -16.68
C ASP A 283 -12.10 25.18 -15.53
N ASN A 284 -11.19 24.23 -15.77
CA ASN A 284 -10.18 23.75 -14.81
C ASN A 284 -10.79 23.30 -13.47
N GLY A 285 -11.92 22.59 -13.54
CA GLY A 285 -12.51 21.84 -12.44
C GLY A 285 -13.52 22.61 -11.59
N VAL A 286 -13.94 23.81 -12.01
CA VAL A 286 -14.99 24.57 -11.31
C VAL A 286 -16.35 23.92 -11.55
N THR A 287 -16.64 23.55 -12.79
CA THR A 287 -17.86 22.82 -13.17
C THR A 287 -17.54 21.53 -13.92
N TRP A 288 -18.30 20.49 -13.62
CA TRP A 288 -18.15 19.14 -14.17
C TRP A 288 -19.45 18.71 -14.83
N LYS A 289 -19.38 18.27 -16.09
CA LYS A 289 -20.53 17.77 -16.85
C LYS A 289 -20.41 16.29 -17.08
N PHE A 290 -21.50 15.57 -16.89
CA PHE A 290 -21.55 14.15 -17.23
C PHE A 290 -21.28 13.94 -18.72
N LEU A 291 -20.39 13.00 -19.04
CA LEU A 291 -20.07 12.61 -20.41
C LEU A 291 -20.72 11.26 -20.76
N LEU A 292 -20.37 10.20 -20.02
CA LEU A 292 -20.82 8.83 -20.28
C LEU A 292 -20.58 7.92 -19.07
N GLU A 293 -21.21 6.74 -19.09
CA GLU A 293 -20.88 5.63 -18.17
C GLU A 293 -19.66 4.87 -18.69
N VAL A 294 -18.74 4.49 -17.80
CA VAL A 294 -17.59 3.63 -18.11
C VAL A 294 -17.61 2.36 -17.26
N GLU A 295 -17.15 1.25 -17.83
CA GLU A 295 -16.77 0.06 -17.05
C GLU A 295 -15.33 0.24 -16.51
N PRO A 296 -15.02 -0.22 -15.29
CA PRO A 296 -13.70 -0.10 -14.67
C PRO A 296 -12.54 -0.60 -15.55
N ASP A 297 -12.74 -1.68 -16.31
CA ASP A 297 -11.69 -2.32 -17.13
C ASP A 297 -11.38 -1.57 -18.44
N GLU A 298 -12.19 -0.59 -18.82
CA GLU A 298 -11.97 0.27 -19.99
C GLU A 298 -11.28 1.59 -19.60
N ALA A 299 -11.42 2.03 -18.35
CA ALA A 299 -10.86 3.29 -17.84
C ALA A 299 -9.31 3.30 -17.73
N GLU A 300 -8.66 2.14 -17.65
CA GLU A 300 -7.20 2.01 -17.60
C GLU A 300 -6.55 1.92 -19.00
N ARG A 301 -7.33 1.96 -20.08
CA ARG A 301 -6.87 1.67 -21.46
C ARG A 301 -6.94 2.84 -22.44
N GLU A 302 -7.25 4.05 -21.98
CA GLU A 302 -7.25 5.29 -22.80
C GLU A 302 -6.23 6.30 -22.28
#